data_AF-A0AAW2Z5M8-F1
#
_entry.id   AF-A0AAW2Z5M8-F1
#
_cell.length_a   1.000
_cell.length_b   1.000
_cell.length_c   1.000
_cell.angle_alpha   90.00
_cell.angle_beta   90.00
_cell.angle_gamma   90.00
#
_symmetry.space_group_name_H-M   'P 1'
#
loop_
_entity.id
_entity.type
_entity.pdbx_description
1 polymer ?
#
loop_
_entity_poly.entity_id
_entity_poly.type
_entity_poly.pdbx_seq_one_letter_code
_entity_poly.pdbx_strand_id
1 'polypeptide(L)'
;MNVGASMSISLIHNNQLWGLIACHHNSPRLLSYDIRTTCEFLGQILSWHISSKIAHLENKQLMRQNQQVNVLLKKISMADNWINCCAQQSKSLLGVVNATGAAISY
;
A
#
# COMPACT_ATOMS: atom_id res chain seq x y z
N MET A 1 -31.18 7.47 2.98
CA MET A 1 -30.84 6.08 2.57
C MET A 1 -31.92 5.17 3.12
N ASN A 2 -32.51 4.29 2.30
CA ASN A 2 -33.61 3.40 2.70
C ASN A 2 -33.06 2.14 3.40
N VAL A 3 -32.49 2.30 4.60
CA VAL A 3 -31.83 1.23 5.38
C VAL A 3 -32.66 0.93 6.63
N GLY A 4 -33.20 -0.28 6.72
CA GLY A 4 -34.00 -0.77 7.84
C GLY A 4 -33.20 -1.57 8.87
N ALA A 5 -32.00 -2.04 8.53
CA ALA A 5 -31.03 -2.62 9.46
C ALA A 5 -29.59 -2.48 8.95
N SER A 6 -28.63 -2.41 9.86
CA SER A 6 -27.21 -2.31 9.55
C SER A 6 -26.33 -3.08 10.53
N MET A 7 -25.22 -3.61 10.05
CA MET A 7 -24.14 -4.18 10.86
C MET A 7 -22.80 -3.77 10.25
N SER A 8 -21.79 -3.53 11.07
CA SER A 8 -20.43 -3.28 10.58
C SER A 8 -19.41 -4.14 11.31
N ILE A 9 -18.33 -4.48 10.61
CA ILE A 9 -17.20 -5.25 11.16
C ILE A 9 -15.94 -4.43 10.92
N SER A 10 -15.17 -4.21 11.97
CA SER A 10 -13.91 -3.46 11.89
C SER A 10 -12.82 -4.28 11.24
N LEU A 11 -12.08 -3.65 10.33
CA LEU A 11 -10.85 -4.19 9.77
C LEU A 11 -9.67 -3.47 10.39
N ILE A 12 -8.80 -4.21 11.08
CA ILE A 12 -7.69 -3.66 11.85
C ILE A 12 -6.36 -3.98 11.18
N HIS A 13 -5.53 -2.96 10.99
CA HIS A 13 -4.16 -3.10 10.51
C HIS A 13 -3.24 -2.29 11.43
N ASN A 14 -2.14 -2.88 11.90
CA ASN A 14 -1.20 -2.22 12.82
C ASN A 14 -1.89 -1.58 14.05
N ASN A 15 -2.82 -2.31 14.65
CA ASN A 15 -3.60 -1.84 15.82
C ASN A 15 -4.44 -0.58 15.57
N GLN A 16 -4.67 -0.22 14.31
CA GLN A 16 -5.49 0.92 13.90
C GLN A 16 -6.66 0.48 13.04
N LEU A 17 -7.76 1.23 13.10
CA LEU A 17 -8.90 1.03 12.21
C LEU A 17 -8.46 1.33 10.76
N TRP A 18 -8.33 0.29 9.96
CA TRP A 18 -8.02 0.40 8.55
C TRP A 18 -9.26 0.70 7.72
N GLY A 19 -10.39 0.09 8.09
CA GLY A 19 -11.66 0.26 7.40
C GLY A 19 -12.79 -0.56 8.02
N LEU A 20 -13.92 -0.62 7.32
CA LEU A 20 -15.13 -1.30 7.77
C LEU A 20 -15.70 -2.19 6.65
N ILE A 21 -16.18 -3.37 7.01
CA ILE A 21 -17.18 -4.08 6.21
C ILE A 21 -18.54 -3.54 6.65
N ALA A 22 -19.24 -2.83 5.77
CA ALA A 22 -20.57 -2.28 6.04
C ALA A 22 -21.65 -3.15 5.39
N CYS A 23 -22.57 -3.67 6.20
CA CYS A 23 -23.70 -4.47 5.76
C CYS A 23 -24.99 -3.68 5.96
N HIS A 24 -25.83 -3.61 4.93
CA HIS A 24 -27.13 -2.93 4.96
C HIS A 24 -28.26 -3.86 4.53
N HIS A 25 -29.43 -3.68 5.13
CA HIS A 25 -30.68 -4.31 4.71
C HIS A 25 -31.81 -3.28 4.65
N ASN A 26 -32.71 -3.39 3.67
CA ASN A 26 -33.77 -2.41 3.45
C ASN A 26 -34.94 -2.56 4.44
N SER A 27 -35.08 -3.71 5.09
CA SER A 27 -36.07 -3.97 6.14
C SER A 27 -35.40 -4.30 7.48
N PRO A 28 -36.11 -4.19 8.62
CA PRO A 28 -35.60 -4.63 9.91
C PRO A 28 -35.16 -6.10 9.85
N ARG A 29 -33.93 -6.38 10.29
CA ARG A 29 -33.36 -7.72 10.31
C ARG A 29 -32.47 -7.91 11.52
N LEU A 30 -32.84 -8.85 12.39
CA LEU A 30 -32.03 -9.26 13.52
C LEU A 30 -31.19 -10.48 13.11
N LEU A 31 -29.87 -10.38 13.32
CA LEU A 31 -28.96 -11.52 13.12
C LEU A 31 -28.77 -12.24 14.45
N SER A 32 -28.64 -13.58 14.44
CA SER A 32 -28.29 -14.33 15.65
C SER A 32 -26.87 -14.01 16.11
N TYR A 33 -26.55 -14.33 17.37
CA TYR A 33 -25.20 -14.17 17.91
C TYR A 33 -24.17 -14.92 17.07
N ASP A 34 -24.44 -16.18 16.72
CA ASP A 34 -23.53 -17.04 15.94
C ASP A 34 -23.19 -16.46 14.57
N ILE A 35 -24.16 -15.82 13.91
CA ILE A 35 -23.92 -15.15 12.64
C ILE A 35 -23.00 -13.94 12.86
N ARG A 36 -23.26 -13.13 13.89
CA ARG A 36 -22.45 -11.94 14.18
C ARG A 36 -21.00 -12.31 14.51
N THR A 37 -20.78 -13.35 15.32
CA THR A 37 -19.42 -13.82 15.68
C THR A 37 -18.71 -14.48 14.51
N THR A 38 -19.41 -15.22 13.65
CA THR A 38 -18.83 -15.75 12.41
C THR A 38 -18.39 -14.61 11.49
N CYS A 39 -19.23 -13.58 11.34
CA CYS A 39 -18.88 -12.39 10.58
C CYS A 39 -17.68 -11.63 11.17
N GLU A 40 -17.60 -11.51 12.50
CA GLU A 40 -16.44 -10.93 13.19
C GLU A 40 -15.16 -11.74 12.92
N PHE A 41 -15.21 -13.06 13.04
CA PHE A 41 -14.09 -13.94 12.74
C PHE A 41 -13.61 -13.82 11.29
N LEU A 42 -14.54 -13.74 10.33
CA LEU A 42 -14.20 -13.46 8.93
C LEU A 42 -13.54 -12.08 8.75
N GLY A 43 -13.98 -11.07 9.51
CA GLY A 43 -13.33 -9.76 9.56
C GLY A 43 -11.89 -9.80 10.08
N GLN A 44 -11.62 -10.64 11.10
CA GLN A 44 -10.28 -10.86 11.62
C GLN A 44 -9.36 -11.55 10.60
N ILE A 45 -9.86 -12.59 9.92
CA ILE A 45 -9.13 -13.25 8.82
C ILE A 45 -8.83 -12.25 7.70
N LEU A 46 -9.82 -11.44 7.30
CA LEU A 46 -9.62 -10.44 6.26
C LEU A 46 -8.60 -9.38 6.68
N SER A 47 -8.64 -8.92 7.92
CA SER A 47 -7.65 -7.99 8.50
C SER A 47 -6.22 -8.53 8.40
N TRP A 48 -6.04 -9.82 8.71
CA TRP A 48 -4.76 -10.50 8.54
C TRP A 48 -4.32 -10.56 7.07
N HIS A 49 -5.22 -10.94 6.17
CA HIS A 49 -4.94 -10.97 4.73
C HIS A 49 -4.57 -9.59 4.17
N ILE A 50 -5.27 -8.53 4.59
CA ILE A 50 -4.94 -7.13 4.22
C ILE A 50 -3.52 -6.81 4.67
N SER A 51 -3.20 -7.08 5.94
CA SER A 51 -1.88 -6.82 6.51
C SER A 51 -0.76 -7.54 5.74
N SER A 52 -0.96 -8.82 5.44
CA SER A 52 -0.03 -9.62 4.63
C SER A 52 0.13 -9.08 3.20
N LYS A 53 -0.98 -8.67 2.57
CA LYS A 53 -0.96 -8.13 1.21
C LYS A 53 -0.23 -6.79 1.14
N ILE A 54 -0.48 -5.89 2.10
CA ILE A 54 0.22 -4.60 2.21
C ILE A 54 1.73 -4.85 2.34
N ALA A 55 2.15 -5.67 3.31
CA ALA A 55 3.56 -5.98 3.53
C ALA A 55 4.22 -6.61 2.28
N HIS A 56 3.51 -7.48 1.56
CA HIS A 56 4.01 -8.05 0.31
C HIS A 56 4.22 -7.00 -0.79
N LEU A 57 3.26 -6.08 -0.94
CA LEU A 57 3.34 -5.01 -1.94
C LEU A 57 4.47 -4.02 -1.63
N GLU A 58 4.61 -3.64 -0.36
CA GLU A 58 5.70 -2.76 0.12
C GLU A 58 7.07 -3.39 -0.12
N ASN A 59 7.25 -4.66 0.24
CA ASN A 59 8.50 -5.38 -0.04
C ASN A 59 8.81 -5.44 -1.54
N LYS A 60 7.80 -5.71 -2.37
CA LYS A 60 7.97 -5.73 -3.83
C LYS A 60 8.36 -4.36 -4.38
N GLN A 61 7.79 -3.29 -3.84
CA GLN A 61 8.15 -1.92 -4.21
C GLN A 61 9.57 -1.57 -3.78
N LEU A 62 9.95 -1.89 -2.53
CA LEU A 62 11.31 -1.67 -2.01
C LEU A 62 12.36 -2.39 -2.86
N MET A 63 12.10 -3.65 -3.24
CA MET A 63 12.99 -4.41 -4.11
C MET A 63 13.17 -3.76 -5.48
N ARG A 64 12.09 -3.23 -6.08
CA ARG A 64 12.16 -2.50 -7.36
C ARG A 64 12.95 -1.20 -7.23
N GLN A 65 12.73 -0.43 -6.17
CA GLN A 65 13.47 0.81 -5.91
C GLN A 65 14.96 0.52 -5.71
N ASN A 66 15.31 -0.48 -4.90
CA ASN A 66 16.69 -0.89 -4.68
C ASN A 66 17.37 -1.34 -5.98
N GLN A 67 16.67 -2.05 -6.86
CA GLN A 67 17.19 -2.40 -8.18
C GLN A 67 17.48 -1.16 -9.03
N GLN A 68 16.56 -0.18 -9.08
CA GLN A 68 16.76 1.06 -9.84
C GLN A 68 17.93 1.89 -9.30
N VAL A 69 18.02 2.04 -7.97
CA VAL A 69 19.14 2.73 -7.29
C VAL A 69 20.47 2.04 -7.62
N ASN A 70 20.54 0.71 -7.51
CA ASN A 70 21.76 -0.04 -7.81
C ASN A 70 22.20 0.10 -9.28
N VAL A 71 21.26 0.14 -10.21
CA VAL A 71 21.56 0.39 -11.64
C VAL A 71 22.11 1.81 -11.83
N LEU A 72 21.52 2.81 -11.17
CA LEU A 72 21.98 4.19 -11.25
C LEU A 72 23.38 4.36 -10.64
N LEU A 73 23.60 3.80 -9.44
CA LEU A 73 24.89 3.85 -8.75
C LEU A 73 26.02 3.23 -9.58
N LYS A 74 25.78 2.06 -10.21
CA LYS A 74 26.77 1.43 -11.10
C LYS A 74 27.17 2.32 -12.27
N LYS A 75 26.19 3.00 -12.89
CA LYS A 75 26.46 3.92 -14.02
C LYS A 75 27.24 5.14 -13.57
N ILE A 76 26.89 5.71 -12.41
CA ILE A 76 27.59 6.86 -11.85
C ILE A 76 29.03 6.50 -11.47
N SER A 77 29.26 5.32 -10.86
CA SER A 77 30.60 4.89 -10.44
C SER A 77 31.58 4.66 -11.58
N MET A 78 31.09 4.47 -12.81
CA MET A 78 31.90 4.27 -14.00
C MET A 78 32.17 5.56 -14.78
N ALA A 79 31.59 6.69 -14.37
CA ALA A 79 31.69 7.95 -15.08
C ALA A 79 32.75 8.86 -14.47
N ASP A 80 33.56 9.51 -15.32
CA ASP A 80 34.58 10.47 -14.89
C ASP A 80 33.96 11.73 -14.25
N ASN A 81 32.77 12.14 -14.71
CA ASN A 81 32.00 13.23 -14.14
C ASN A 81 30.56 12.77 -13.85
N TRP A 82 30.29 12.53 -12.56
CA TRP A 82 29.01 12.04 -12.08
C TRP A 82 27.86 13.04 -12.30
N ILE A 83 28.11 14.35 -12.28
CA ILE A 83 27.08 15.39 -12.47
C ILE A 83 26.53 15.29 -13.91
N ASN A 84 27.43 15.20 -14.89
CA ASN A 84 27.06 15.01 -16.29
C ASN A 84 26.37 13.67 -16.52
N CYS A 85 26.82 12.61 -15.85
CA CYS A 85 26.18 11.29 -15.90
C CYS A 85 24.74 11.34 -15.38
N CYS A 86 24.49 12.01 -14.25
CA CYS A 86 23.16 12.19 -13.70
C CYS A 86 22.24 12.99 -14.64
N ALA A 87 22.77 14.05 -15.27
CA ALA A 87 22.03 14.83 -16.26
C ALA A 87 21.63 13.97 -17.48
N GLN A 88 22.54 13.12 -17.98
CA GLN A 88 22.26 12.17 -19.08
C GLN A 88 21.30 11.05 -18.68
N GLN A 89 21.32 10.62 -17.41
CA GLN A 89 20.44 9.60 -16.85
C GLN A 89 19.20 10.18 -16.17
N SER A 90 18.77 11.39 -16.55
CA SER A 90 17.64 12.11 -15.94
C SER A 90 16.38 11.25 -15.77
N LYS A 91 15.99 10.47 -16.79
CA LYS A 91 14.84 9.55 -16.69
C LYS A 91 15.00 8.48 -15.60
N SER A 92 16.21 7.93 -15.43
CA SER A 92 16.49 6.92 -14.41
C SER A 92 16.51 7.54 -13.02
N LEU A 93 17.09 8.74 -12.88
CA LEU A 93 17.15 9.48 -11.62
C LEU A 93 15.74 9.86 -11.13
N LEU A 94 14.93 10.42 -12.02
CA LEU A 94 13.54 10.79 -11.74
C LEU A 94 12.66 9.57 -11.43
N GLY A 95 12.90 8.45 -12.12
CA GLY A 95 12.17 7.20 -11.94
C GLY A 95 12.36 6.55 -10.56
N VAL A 96 13.50 6.76 -9.90
CA VAL A 96 13.77 6.20 -8.56
C VAL A 96 12.82 6.77 -7.51
N VAL A 97 12.54 8.07 -7.58
CA VAL A 97 11.71 8.79 -6.61
C VAL A 97 10.33 9.16 -7.16
N ASN A 98 10.00 8.68 -8.37
CA ASN A 98 8.77 9.02 -9.09
C ASN A 98 8.54 10.53 -9.19
N ALA A 99 9.60 11.29 -9.45
CA ALA A 99 9.57 12.75 -9.57
C ALA A 99 9.48 13.18 -11.05
N THR A 100 9.03 14.42 -11.28
CA THR A 100 8.96 15.02 -12.62
C THR A 100 10.16 15.93 -12.92
N GLY A 101 10.91 16.33 -11.89
CA GLY A 101 12.09 17.17 -12.01
C GLY A 101 13.07 16.94 -10.85
N ALA A 102 14.32 17.32 -11.07
CA ALA A 102 15.40 17.23 -10.09
C ALA A 102 16.38 18.39 -10.29
N ALA A 103 16.98 18.87 -9.20
CA ALA A 103 18.07 19.83 -9.20
C ALA A 103 19.25 19.24 -8.44
N ILE A 104 20.46 19.41 -8.99
CA ILE A 104 21.71 18.98 -8.36
C ILE A 104 22.47 20.26 -8.03
N SER A 105 22.63 20.55 -6.75
CA SER A 105 23.48 21.63 -6.25
C SER A 105 24.70 20.99 -5.62
N TYR A 106 25.89 21.38 -6.08
CA TYR A 106 27.18 20.91 -5.59
C TYR A 106 28.07 22.11 -5.29
#